data_AF-A0A969E0T7-F1
#
_entry.id   AF-A0A969E0T7-F1
#
_cell.length_a   1.000
_cell.length_b   1.000
_cell.length_c   1.000
_cell.angle_alpha   90.00
_cell.angle_beta   90.00
_cell.angle_gamma   90.00
#
_symmetry.space_group_name_H-M   'P 1'
#
loop_
_entity.id
_entity.type
_entity.pdbx_description
1 polymer ?
#
loop_
_entity_poly.entity_id
_entity_poly.type
_entity_poly.pdbx_seq_one_letter_code
_entity_poly.pdbx_strand_id
1 'polypeptide(L)'
;MEWDTFPGVKLRLAHQFFGGGLMNDSAITSLDTIVERALSDDTTLTSRYSIAGTQGGFYNYGSIGLNHRWTVSPGLKINLGYERIFDDLLNRTGAGDRQRAAYAEGQTASILGLTEGSSYSVGFDYTG
;
A
#
# COMPACT_ATOMS: atom_id res chain seq x y z
N MET A 1 15.70 -4.88 2.19
CA MET A 1 16.49 -4.75 0.95
C MET A 1 15.53 -4.43 -0.20
N GLU A 2 15.93 -3.58 -1.14
CA GLU A 2 15.12 -3.15 -2.29
C GLU A 2 15.96 -3.26 -3.57
N TRP A 3 15.33 -3.66 -4.66
CA TRP A 3 15.96 -3.84 -5.96
C TRP A 3 15.11 -3.23 -7.07
N ASP A 4 15.70 -2.39 -7.91
CA ASP A 4 15.10 -1.93 -9.16
C ASP A 4 15.19 -3.07 -10.19
N THR A 5 14.06 -3.68 -10.52
CA THR A 5 14.02 -4.86 -11.42
C THR A 5 13.75 -4.45 -12.86
N PHE A 6 12.89 -3.45 -13.05
CA PHE A 6 12.59 -2.80 -14.34
C PHE A 6 12.31 -1.31 -14.10
N PRO A 7 12.37 -0.45 -15.13
CA PRO A 7 11.97 0.95 -14.99
C PRO A 7 10.57 1.09 -14.38
N GLY A 8 10.47 1.74 -13.23
CA GLY A 8 9.21 1.92 -12.50
C GLY A 8 8.73 0.68 -11.73
N VAL A 9 9.52 -0.39 -11.64
CA VAL A 9 9.19 -1.61 -10.88
C VAL A 9 10.31 -1.97 -9.91
N LYS A 10 9.95 -2.08 -8.64
CA LYS A 10 10.85 -2.45 -7.56
C LYS A 10 10.37 -3.72 -6.86
N LEU A 11 11.32 -4.56 -6.49
CA LEU A 11 11.10 -5.66 -5.55
C LEU A 11 11.70 -5.27 -4.21
N ARG A 12 11.01 -5.62 -3.12
CA ARG A 12 11.49 -5.33 -1.77
C ARG A 12 11.29 -6.51 -0.84
N LEU A 13 12.36 -6.94 -0.18
CA LEU A 13 12.31 -7.91 0.90
C LEU A 13 12.49 -7.16 2.22
N ALA A 14 11.48 -7.19 3.08
CA ALA A 14 11.50 -6.57 4.39
C ALA A 14 11.37 -7.64 5.49
N HIS A 15 12.06 -7.44 6.60
CA HIS A 15 11.93 -8.25 7.80
C HIS A 15 11.87 -7.29 8.99
N GLN A 16 10.82 -7.38 9.80
CA GLN A 16 10.54 -6.46 10.90
C GLN A 16 10.26 -7.26 12.16
N PHE A 17 10.97 -6.94 13.23
CA PHE A 17 10.74 -7.49 14.57
C PHE A 17 9.79 -6.58 15.35
N PHE A 18 8.89 -7.19 16.11
CA PHE A 18 7.95 -6.51 17.01
C PHE A 18 8.25 -6.98 18.43
N GLY A 19 8.48 -6.04 19.35
CA GLY A 19 8.69 -6.35 20.76
C GLY A 19 7.50 -5.89 21.60
N GLY A 20 6.98 -6.78 22.46
CA GLY A 20 5.85 -6.49 23.35
C GLY A 20 4.49 -6.24 22.66
N GLY A 21 3.45 -5.96 23.46
CA GLY A 21 2.08 -5.72 22.96
C GLY A 21 1.38 -6.97 22.39
N LEU A 22 0.32 -6.76 21.60
CA LEU A 22 -0.50 -7.85 21.02
C LEU A 22 0.28 -8.78 20.07
N MET A 23 1.44 -8.35 19.57
CA MET A 23 2.27 -9.11 18.65
C MET A 23 3.39 -9.91 19.35
N ASN A 24 3.44 -9.93 20.70
CA ASN A 24 4.23 -10.86 21.54
C ASN A 24 5.55 -11.38 20.91
N ASP A 25 6.55 -10.51 20.79
CA ASP A 25 7.89 -10.88 20.30
C ASP A 25 7.87 -11.67 18.98
N SER A 26 7.15 -11.15 17.99
CA SER A 26 7.03 -11.75 16.66
C SER A 26 7.86 -11.01 15.61
N ALA A 27 7.94 -11.61 14.43
CA ALA A 27 8.52 -10.97 13.26
C ALA A 27 7.61 -11.14 12.05
N ILE A 28 7.62 -10.14 11.18
CA ILE A 28 6.99 -10.15 9.87
C ILE A 28 8.09 -10.16 8.82
N THR A 29 8.05 -11.12 7.90
CA THR A 29 8.84 -11.08 6.66
C THR A 29 7.91 -10.78 5.51
N SER A 30 8.21 -9.80 4.67
CA SER A 30 7.42 -9.52 3.47
C SER A 30 8.26 -9.44 2.21
N LEU A 31 7.69 -9.91 1.12
CA LEU A 31 8.15 -9.69 -0.24
C LEU A 31 7.12 -8.79 -0.95
N ASP A 32 7.58 -7.63 -1.39
CA ASP A 32 6.75 -6.62 -2.06
C ASP A 32 7.17 -6.45 -3.51
N THR A 33 6.18 -6.32 -4.39
CA THR A 33 6.33 -5.77 -5.75
C THR A 33 5.70 -4.39 -5.75
N ILE A 34 6.49 -3.35 -6.04
CA ILE A 34 6.09 -1.95 -6.04
C ILE A 34 6.22 -1.43 -7.46
N VAL A 35 5.16 -0.82 -7.98
CA VAL A 35 5.15 -0.20 -9.31
C VAL A 35 4.80 1.27 -9.15
N GLU A 36 5.59 2.12 -9.79
CA GLU A 36 5.29 3.54 -9.93
C GLU A 36 5.52 3.94 -11.39
N ARG A 37 4.51 4.53 -12.01
CA ARG A 37 4.56 4.88 -13.43
C ARG A 37 3.82 6.19 -13.71
N ALA A 38 4.51 7.13 -14.32
CA ALA A 38 3.87 8.27 -14.96
C ALA A 38 3.06 7.78 -16.18
N LEU A 39 1.76 8.05 -16.18
CA LEU A 39 0.86 7.82 -17.32
C LEU A 39 0.82 9.05 -18.25
N SER A 40 1.02 10.23 -17.67
CA SER A 40 1.23 11.50 -18.34
C SER A 40 2.05 12.43 -17.44
N ASP A 41 2.39 13.64 -17.91
CA ASP A 41 3.11 14.65 -17.11
C ASP A 41 2.38 15.07 -15.83
N ASP A 42 1.07 14.81 -15.77
CA ASP A 42 0.19 15.18 -14.67
C ASP A 42 -0.45 13.97 -13.97
N THR A 43 -0.18 12.75 -14.42
CA THR A 43 -0.85 11.55 -13.89
C THR A 43 0.15 10.47 -13.54
N THR A 44 0.09 10.00 -12.29
CA THR A 44 0.93 8.91 -11.79
C THR A 44 0.06 7.77 -11.27
N LEU A 45 0.40 6.56 -11.71
CA LEU A 45 -0.13 5.31 -11.19
C LEU A 45 0.88 4.73 -10.19
N THR A 46 0.40 4.38 -9.00
CA THR A 46 1.15 3.58 -8.03
C THR A 46 0.45 2.25 -7.84
N SER A 47 1.20 1.18 -7.65
CA SER A 47 0.65 -0.06 -7.13
C SER A 47 1.65 -0.76 -6.24
N ARG A 48 1.13 -1.53 -5.30
CA ARG A 48 1.94 -2.39 -4.45
C ARG A 48 1.22 -3.69 -4.25
N TYR A 49 1.97 -4.78 -4.36
CA TYR A 49 1.52 -6.11 -3.98
C TYR A 49 2.50 -6.69 -2.98
N SER A 50 2.00 -7.29 -1.92
CA SER A 50 2.81 -7.76 -0.79
C SER A 50 2.35 -9.14 -0.35
N ILE A 51 3.31 -10.05 -0.25
CA ILE A 51 3.16 -11.34 0.43
C ILE A 51 3.94 -11.23 1.73
N ALA A 52 3.29 -11.47 2.87
CA ALA A 52 3.93 -11.38 4.16
C ALA A 52 3.67 -12.64 4.99
N GLY A 53 4.70 -13.11 5.69
CA GLY A 53 4.66 -14.26 6.59
C GLY A 53 4.85 -13.84 8.04
N THR A 54 4.05 -14.43 8.92
CA THR A 54 4.20 -14.37 10.40
C THR A 54 4.25 -15.79 10.97
N GLN A 55 4.38 -15.93 12.30
CA GLN A 55 4.21 -17.22 12.99
C GLN A 55 2.85 -17.90 12.69
N GLY A 56 1.82 -17.14 12.30
CA GLY A 56 0.46 -17.65 12.05
C GLY A 56 0.16 -18.01 10.59
N GLY A 57 1.11 -17.81 9.66
CA GLY A 57 0.95 -18.12 8.24
C GLY A 57 1.25 -16.94 7.31
N PHE A 58 0.83 -17.05 6.05
CA PHE A 58 1.03 -16.03 5.02
C PHE A 58 -0.25 -15.25 4.75
N TYR A 59 -0.10 -13.94 4.55
CA TYR A 59 -1.16 -13.01 4.19
C TYR A 59 -0.71 -12.16 3.01
N ASN A 60 -1.69 -11.84 2.15
CA ASN A 60 -1.46 -11.05 0.96
C ASN A 60 -2.30 -9.79 1.03
N TYR A 61 -1.72 -8.68 0.64
CA TYR A 61 -2.40 -7.41 0.53
C TYR A 61 -1.82 -6.65 -0.65
N GLY A 62 -2.57 -5.70 -1.16
CA GLY A 62 -2.03 -4.74 -2.08
C GLY A 62 -2.86 -3.49 -2.20
N SER A 63 -2.33 -2.55 -2.97
CA SER A 63 -3.00 -1.31 -3.29
C SER A 63 -2.77 -0.92 -4.74
N ILE A 64 -3.72 -0.15 -5.27
CA ILE A 64 -3.57 0.60 -6.50
C ILE A 64 -3.99 2.04 -6.24
N GLY A 65 -3.13 2.96 -6.63
CA GLY A 65 -3.31 4.39 -6.45
C GLY A 65 -3.20 5.14 -7.77
N LEU A 66 -4.00 6.19 -7.91
CA LEU A 66 -3.94 7.11 -9.03
C LEU A 66 -3.88 8.53 -8.47
N ASN A 67 -2.88 9.29 -8.89
CA ASN A 67 -2.76 10.71 -8.60
C ASN A 67 -2.79 11.50 -9.89
N HIS A 68 -3.64 12.52 -9.97
CA HIS A 68 -3.76 13.41 -11.11
C HIS A 68 -3.69 14.88 -10.68
N ARG A 69 -2.89 15.68 -11.36
CA ARG A 69 -2.76 17.12 -11.13
C ARG A 69 -3.42 17.90 -12.25
N TRP A 70 -4.47 18.62 -11.92
CA TRP A 70 -5.19 19.47 -12.86
C TRP A 70 -4.79 20.94 -12.69
N THR A 71 -4.14 21.51 -13.71
CA THR A 71 -3.87 22.96 -13.76
C THR A 71 -5.12 23.68 -14.26
N VAL A 72 -5.79 24.40 -13.36
CA VAL A 72 -7.05 25.12 -13.67
C VAL A 72 -6.75 26.48 -14.29
N SER A 73 -5.78 27.19 -13.72
CA SER A 73 -5.29 28.48 -14.22
C SER A 73 -3.80 28.64 -13.87
N PRO A 74 -3.09 29.61 -14.47
CA PRO A 74 -1.76 29.99 -14.00
C PRO A 74 -1.82 30.37 -12.52
N GLY A 75 -1.17 29.56 -11.68
CA GLY A 75 -1.16 29.74 -10.24
C GLY A 75 -2.23 28.97 -9.44
N LEU A 76 -3.15 28.24 -10.08
CA LEU A 76 -4.08 27.34 -9.37
C LEU A 76 -4.01 25.91 -9.90
N LYS A 77 -3.71 24.97 -9.01
CA LYS A 77 -3.67 23.54 -9.30
C LYS A 77 -4.57 22.78 -8.34
N ILE A 78 -5.20 21.73 -8.84
CA ILE A 78 -5.99 20.78 -8.06
C ILE A 78 -5.29 19.42 -8.14
N ASN A 79 -5.02 18.79 -7.01
CA ASN A 79 -4.50 17.43 -6.95
C ASN A 79 -5.64 16.49 -6.56
N LEU A 80 -5.88 15.48 -7.39
CA LEU A 80 -6.90 14.46 -7.18
C LEU A 80 -6.19 13.13 -6.92
N GLY A 81 -6.53 12.49 -5.81
CA GLY A 81 -5.99 11.18 -5.44
C GLY A 81 -7.10 10.14 -5.28
N TYR A 82 -6.80 8.93 -5.70
CA TYR A 82 -7.60 7.74 -5.43
C TYR A 82 -6.66 6.62 -5.00
N GLU A 83 -7.04 5.85 -3.99
CA GLU A 83 -6.36 4.60 -3.64
C GLU A 83 -7.40 3.53 -3.30
N ARG A 84 -7.18 2.31 -3.79
CA ARG A 84 -7.90 1.12 -3.37
C ARG A 84 -6.90 0.18 -2.72
N ILE A 85 -7.23 -0.24 -1.52
CA ILE A 85 -6.57 -1.33 -0.80
C ILE A 85 -7.43 -2.57 -0.93
N PHE A 86 -6.80 -3.70 -1.22
CA PHE A 86 -7.42 -5.01 -1.28
C PHE A 86 -6.66 -5.97 -0.37
N ASP A 87 -7.40 -6.70 0.45
CA ASP A 87 -6.90 -7.91 1.08
C ASP A 87 -7.10 -9.09 0.12
N ASP A 88 -6.23 -10.09 0.21
CA ASP A 88 -6.53 -11.43 -0.25
C ASP A 88 -6.75 -11.67 -1.77
N LEU A 89 -5.92 -11.05 -2.61
CA LEU A 89 -5.98 -11.25 -4.07
C LEU A 89 -5.74 -12.71 -4.56
N LEU A 90 -5.22 -13.61 -3.71
CA LEU A 90 -4.84 -14.98 -4.08
C LEU A 90 -5.63 -16.11 -3.38
N ASN A 91 -6.51 -15.88 -2.38
CA ASN A 91 -7.28 -16.98 -1.76
C ASN A 91 -8.44 -17.55 -2.61
N ARG A 92 -8.54 -17.25 -3.91
CA ARG A 92 -9.31 -18.14 -4.81
C ARG A 92 -8.61 -19.48 -5.09
N THR A 93 -7.59 -19.87 -4.31
CA THR A 93 -7.08 -21.24 -4.23
C THR A 93 -7.31 -21.86 -2.85
N GLY A 94 -8.51 -22.40 -2.63
CA GLY A 94 -8.73 -23.70 -1.96
C GLY A 94 -8.58 -23.84 -0.43
N ALA A 95 -8.27 -22.80 0.34
CA ALA A 95 -8.21 -22.91 1.80
C ALA A 95 -9.16 -21.88 2.42
N GLY A 96 -10.25 -22.36 3.03
CA GLY A 96 -11.43 -21.59 3.44
C GLY A 96 -11.20 -20.39 4.37
N ASP A 97 -12.28 -19.66 4.64
CA ASP A 97 -12.35 -18.38 5.36
C ASP A 97 -11.29 -18.24 6.46
N ARG A 98 -10.31 -17.37 6.22
CA ARG A 98 -9.27 -17.04 7.18
C ARG A 98 -9.63 -15.75 7.91
N GLN A 99 -9.77 -15.88 9.22
CA GLN A 99 -10.22 -14.83 10.14
C GLN A 99 -9.40 -13.55 10.00
N ARG A 100 -10.11 -12.41 9.90
CA ARG A 100 -9.55 -11.06 9.99
C ARG A 100 -8.84 -10.93 11.34
N ALA A 101 -7.52 -10.71 11.32
CA ALA A 101 -6.79 -10.37 12.54
C ALA A 101 -7.35 -9.04 13.10
N ALA A 102 -7.71 -9.05 14.37
CA ALA A 102 -8.40 -7.95 15.04
C ALA A 102 -7.52 -6.68 15.08
N TYR A 103 -8.17 -5.55 14.80
CA TYR A 103 -7.64 -4.19 14.74
C TYR A 103 -6.97 -3.73 16.03
N ALA A 104 -5.99 -2.82 15.90
CA ALA A 104 -5.60 -1.90 16.97
C ALA A 104 -5.54 -0.48 16.39
N GLU A 105 -6.44 0.40 16.83
CA GLU A 105 -6.39 1.82 16.55
C GLU A 105 -5.26 2.46 17.34
N GLY A 106 -4.40 3.22 16.64
CA GLY A 106 -3.38 4.05 17.26
C GLY A 106 -2.00 3.40 17.30
N GLN A 107 -1.22 3.62 16.24
CA GLN A 107 0.19 4.03 16.28
C GLN A 107 0.78 4.00 14.87
N THR A 108 1.65 4.96 14.60
CA THR A 108 2.28 5.28 13.32
C THR A 108 3.14 4.14 12.78
N ALA A 109 2.52 3.11 12.20
CA ALA A 109 3.18 2.05 11.46
C ALA A 109 2.43 1.85 10.16
N SER A 110 2.94 2.44 9.07
CA SER A 110 2.37 2.45 7.72
C SER A 110 2.27 1.07 7.03
N ILE A 111 2.27 -0.01 7.79
CA ILE A 111 2.12 -1.40 7.33
C ILE A 111 0.95 -2.11 8.07
N LEU A 112 0.45 -1.57 9.17
CA LEU A 112 -0.45 -2.27 10.08
C LEU A 112 -1.80 -1.56 10.19
N GLY A 113 -2.68 -1.85 9.23
CA GLY A 113 -4.02 -1.28 9.17
C GLY A 113 -4.54 -1.05 7.74
N LEU A 114 -4.11 -1.86 6.77
CA LEU A 114 -4.66 -1.83 5.42
C LEU A 114 -6.02 -2.54 5.43
N THR A 115 -7.05 -1.85 5.95
CA THR A 115 -8.44 -2.31 5.79
C THR A 115 -8.79 -2.22 4.31
N GLU A 116 -9.39 -3.27 3.75
CA GLU A 116 -9.93 -3.22 2.40
C GLU A 116 -10.84 -1.98 2.27
N GLY A 117 -10.57 -1.15 1.27
CA GLY A 117 -11.23 0.14 1.21
C GLY A 117 -10.74 1.02 0.08
N SER A 118 -11.55 2.02 -0.23
CA SER A 118 -11.21 3.06 -1.20
C SER A 118 -11.09 4.38 -0.47
N SER A 119 -10.00 5.10 -0.70
CA SER A 119 -9.82 6.48 -0.25
C SER A 119 -9.73 7.41 -1.45
N TYR A 120 -10.28 8.62 -1.26
CA TYR A 120 -10.26 9.69 -2.24
C TYR A 120 -9.69 10.93 -1.57
N SER A 121 -8.86 11.68 -2.28
CA SER A 121 -8.29 12.93 -1.78
C SER A 121 -8.39 14.04 -2.82
N VAL A 122 -8.59 15.27 -2.33
CA VAL A 122 -8.60 16.48 -3.15
C VAL A 122 -7.74 17.52 -2.43
N GLY A 123 -6.75 18.06 -3.13
CA GLY A 123 -5.86 19.12 -2.66
C GLY A 123 -5.86 20.31 -3.62
N PHE A 124 -5.53 21.48 -3.10
CA PHE A 124 -5.48 22.73 -3.87
C PHE A 124 -4.16 23.42 -3.60
N ASP A 125 -3.43 23.75 -4.67
CA ASP A 125 -2.22 24.56 -4.59
C ASP A 125 -2.46 25.90 -5.27
N TYR A 126 -2.23 26.99 -4.56
CA TYR A 126 -2.34 28.34 -5.08
C TYR A 126 -1.01 29.10 -4.93
N THR A 127 -0.49 29.62 -6.04
CA THR A 127 0.67 30.52 -6.06
C THR A 127 0.22 31.85 -6.67
N GLY A 128 0.01 32.84 -5.81
CA GLY A 128 -0.27 34.22 -6.19
C GLY A 128 0.99 35.05 -6.40
#